data_AF-A0A317XEP0-F1
#
_entry.id   AF-A0A317XEP0-F1
#
_cell.length_a   1.000
_cell.length_b   1.000
_cell.length_c   1.000
_cell.angle_alpha   90.00
_cell.angle_beta   90.00
_cell.angle_gamma   90.00
#
_symmetry.space_group_name_H-M   'P 1'
#
loop_
_entity.id
_entity.type
_entity.pdbx_description
1 polymer ?
#
loop_
_entity_poly.entity_id
_entity_poly.type
_entity_poly.pdbx_seq_one_letter_code
_entity_poly.pdbx_strand_id
1 'polypeptide(L)'
;MSQPPAKRQKRAEYRKQAAEAVVATPDESAKIKLPKKKFYRQRAHANPFSDHQLNYPLSPAHMDWASHFPAFVNPDPAQTNPIGTRKLLKDVEVVDIGCGFGGLLVGLAGLLPETLMVGMEIRVAVLDYLSTRIQALRVQQQQQQPKTQSQSQSQPPSSTSTPAPTTPVADTPADAPATPDPNTSTDLVPGGYQNISAIRSNTMKFFPNFFNKHQLSKIFICFPDPHFKARKHKARIISETLNAEYAYALRPGGLLYTITDVEEYHHWILRHFRDETVVEEGENEGPTVKELFERVSEEELEKDECVQVMREATEEGKKVTRNNGNKYVAVFRRKQDPEWA
;
A
#
# COMPACT_ATOMS: atom_id res chain seq x y z
N MET A 1 30.15 24.27 9.27
CA MET A 1 29.11 23.58 8.47
C MET A 1 28.16 24.63 7.92
N SER A 2 27.99 24.73 6.59
CA SER A 2 27.06 25.70 5.99
C SER A 2 25.60 25.30 6.27
N GLN A 3 24.75 26.29 6.61
CA GLN A 3 23.34 26.02 6.84
C GLN A 3 22.67 25.49 5.56
N PRO A 4 21.76 24.51 5.66
CA PRO A 4 21.06 23.99 4.49
C PRO A 4 20.20 25.09 3.83
N PRO A 5 19.99 25.04 2.50
CA PRO A 5 19.19 26.04 1.79
C PRO A 5 17.79 26.21 2.39
N ALA A 6 17.25 27.45 2.44
CA ALA A 6 15.98 27.78 3.08
C ALA A 6 14.79 26.89 2.63
N LYS A 7 14.73 26.50 1.34
CA LYS A 7 13.71 25.57 0.82
C LYS A 7 13.78 24.18 1.47
N ARG A 8 14.98 23.70 1.81
CA ARG A 8 15.21 22.40 2.46
C ARG A 8 14.84 22.48 3.95
N GLN A 9 15.15 23.59 4.61
CA GLN A 9 14.72 23.87 5.99
C GLN A 9 13.19 23.88 6.10
N LYS A 10 12.49 24.64 5.24
CA LYS A 10 11.02 24.70 5.22
C LYS A 10 10.34 23.35 5.01
N ARG A 11 10.94 22.47 4.20
CA ARG A 11 10.43 21.10 4.01
C ARG A 11 10.64 20.26 5.26
N ALA A 12 11.82 20.29 5.85
CA ALA A 12 12.13 19.52 7.05
C ALA A 12 11.23 19.93 8.23
N GLU A 13 11.06 21.23 8.42
CA GLU A 13 10.18 21.80 9.45
C GLU A 13 8.72 21.38 9.27
N TYR A 14 8.19 21.48 8.04
CA TYR A 14 6.83 21.01 7.75
C TYR A 14 6.65 19.51 8.03
N ARG A 15 7.62 18.67 7.68
CA ARG A 15 7.55 17.22 7.93
C ARG A 15 7.55 16.92 9.42
N LYS A 16 8.41 17.60 10.19
CA LYS A 16 8.47 17.48 11.65
C LYS A 16 7.12 17.85 12.27
N GLN A 17 6.57 19.02 11.92
CA GLN A 17 5.27 19.47 12.40
C GLN A 17 4.13 18.51 12.02
N ALA A 18 4.14 17.96 10.80
CA ALA A 18 3.13 17.02 10.35
C ALA A 18 3.20 15.67 11.10
N ALA A 19 4.40 15.17 11.39
CA ALA A 19 4.57 13.95 12.18
C ALA A 19 4.15 14.17 13.65
N GLU A 20 4.57 15.28 14.26
CA GLU A 20 4.21 15.65 15.63
C GLU A 20 2.69 15.82 15.80
N ALA A 21 2.02 16.44 14.83
CA ALA A 21 0.57 16.65 14.86
C ALA A 21 -0.25 15.35 14.84
N VAL A 22 0.33 14.24 14.37
CA VAL A 22 -0.36 12.94 14.29
C VAL A 22 -0.04 12.05 15.51
N VAL A 23 1.11 12.26 16.15
CA VAL A 23 1.50 11.55 17.38
C VAL A 23 0.91 12.21 18.62
N ALA A 24 0.72 13.54 18.62
CA ALA A 24 0.09 14.25 19.71
C ALA A 24 -1.34 13.71 19.93
N THR A 25 -1.70 13.43 21.19
CA THR A 25 -3.09 13.15 21.58
C THR A 25 -3.93 14.34 21.13
N PRO A 26 -4.86 14.17 20.17
CA PRO A 26 -5.62 15.28 19.67
C PRO A 26 -6.47 15.82 20.81
N ASP A 27 -6.47 17.14 21.03
CA ASP A 27 -7.65 17.77 21.61
C ASP A 27 -8.85 17.29 20.79
N GLU A 28 -9.94 16.84 21.43
CA GLU A 28 -11.09 16.22 20.75
C GLU A 28 -11.70 17.12 19.63
N SER A 29 -11.33 18.41 19.62
CA SER A 29 -11.77 19.42 18.64
C SER A 29 -10.79 19.69 17.49
N ALA A 30 -9.52 19.25 17.56
CA ALA A 30 -8.51 19.57 16.56
C ALA A 30 -8.60 18.65 15.33
N LYS A 31 -9.07 19.20 14.19
CA LYS A 31 -9.10 18.48 12.90
C LYS A 31 -7.69 18.18 12.40
N ILE A 32 -7.26 16.91 12.47
CA ILE A 32 -6.00 16.45 11.87
C ILE A 32 -6.08 16.59 10.34
N LYS A 33 -5.05 17.18 9.74
CA LYS A 33 -4.95 17.38 8.28
C LYS A 33 -4.04 16.32 7.66
N LEU A 34 -4.40 15.84 6.47
CA LEU A 34 -3.54 14.96 5.68
C LEU A 34 -2.23 15.67 5.27
N PRO A 35 -1.10 14.93 5.21
CA PRO A 35 0.17 15.51 4.77
C PRO A 35 0.08 15.98 3.31
N LYS A 36 0.82 17.05 2.99
CA LYS A 36 0.86 17.62 1.63
C LYS A 36 2.07 17.08 0.84
N LYS A 37 1.80 16.33 -0.24
CA LYS A 37 2.81 15.66 -1.11
C LYS A 37 3.96 16.57 -1.54
N LYS A 38 3.70 17.86 -1.80
CA LYS A 38 4.70 18.84 -2.27
C LYS A 38 5.93 18.96 -1.37
N PHE A 39 5.80 18.67 -0.07
CA PHE A 39 6.91 18.74 0.90
C PHE A 39 7.71 17.44 1.01
N TYR A 40 7.23 16.35 0.40
CA TYR A 40 7.79 15.00 0.46
C TYR A 40 8.39 14.52 -0.87
N ARG A 41 8.33 15.34 -1.93
CA ARG A 41 8.90 14.97 -3.25
C ARG A 41 10.41 14.70 -3.18
N GLN A 42 10.79 13.50 -3.60
CA GLN A 42 12.16 13.03 -3.87
C GLN A 42 12.28 12.64 -5.36
N ARG A 43 13.50 12.63 -5.92
CA ARG A 43 13.70 12.13 -7.29
C ARG A 43 13.22 10.67 -7.37
N ALA A 44 12.55 10.32 -8.47
CA ALA A 44 11.98 8.99 -8.68
C ALA A 44 13.05 7.89 -8.74
N HIS A 45 14.21 8.21 -9.33
CA HIS A 45 15.29 7.25 -9.51
C HIS A 45 16.25 7.26 -8.31
N ALA A 46 15.86 6.59 -7.22
CA ALA A 46 16.84 6.09 -6.26
C ALA A 46 17.59 4.93 -6.95
N ASN A 47 18.91 4.84 -6.78
CA ASN A 47 19.63 3.65 -7.26
C ASN A 47 19.35 2.53 -6.26
N PRO A 48 18.64 1.44 -6.65
CA PRO A 48 18.32 0.35 -5.73
C PRO A 48 19.58 -0.30 -5.14
N PHE A 49 20.72 -0.15 -5.80
CA PHE A 49 21.99 -0.72 -5.36
C PHE A 49 22.83 0.21 -4.47
N SER A 50 22.48 1.49 -4.30
CA SER A 50 23.28 2.46 -3.53
C SER A 50 22.89 2.59 -2.05
N ASP A 51 22.00 1.75 -1.54
CA ASP A 51 21.52 1.87 -0.16
C ASP A 51 22.53 1.32 0.85
N HIS A 52 23.12 2.23 1.62
CA HIS A 52 24.03 1.91 2.74
C HIS A 52 23.30 1.84 4.11
N GLN A 53 21.97 2.03 4.15
CA GLN A 53 21.18 2.14 5.38
C GLN A 53 19.76 1.58 5.23
N LEU A 54 19.63 0.36 4.72
CA LEU A 54 18.38 -0.41 4.79
C LEU A 54 18.58 -1.55 5.79
N ASN A 55 17.67 -1.64 6.77
CA ASN A 55 17.65 -2.73 7.73
C ASN A 55 16.70 -3.80 7.20
N TYR A 56 17.24 -4.99 6.96
CA TYR A 56 16.45 -6.16 6.61
C TYR A 56 16.39 -7.09 7.83
N PRO A 57 15.24 -7.72 8.11
CA PRO A 57 15.19 -8.76 9.14
C PRO A 57 16.11 -9.93 8.76
N LEU A 58 16.64 -10.64 9.76
CA LEU A 58 17.51 -11.80 9.54
C LEU A 58 16.76 -12.95 8.83
N SER A 59 15.49 -13.12 9.16
CA SER A 59 14.54 -14.03 8.52
C SER A 59 13.12 -13.53 8.78
N PRO A 60 12.08 -14.10 8.14
CA PRO A 60 10.70 -13.69 8.38
C PRO A 60 10.30 -13.74 9.86
N ALA A 61 10.84 -14.70 10.61
CA ALA A 61 10.61 -14.83 12.05
C ALA A 61 11.16 -13.64 12.86
N HIS A 62 12.17 -12.93 12.36
CA HIS A 62 12.78 -11.77 13.03
C HIS A 62 12.15 -10.44 12.61
N MET A 63 11.09 -10.45 11.80
CA MET A 63 10.42 -9.21 11.38
C MET A 63 9.54 -8.66 12.51
N ASP A 64 9.70 -7.37 12.80
CA ASP A 64 8.87 -6.65 13.78
C ASP A 64 7.59 -6.12 13.14
N TRP A 65 6.60 -6.99 12.94
CA TRP A 65 5.30 -6.57 12.41
C TRP A 65 4.45 -5.78 13.42
N ALA A 66 4.72 -5.89 14.72
CA ALA A 66 3.96 -5.21 15.78
C ALA A 66 4.04 -3.69 15.70
N SER A 67 5.20 -3.12 15.38
CA SER A 67 5.36 -1.68 15.21
C SER A 67 4.56 -1.13 14.00
N HIS A 68 4.26 -1.97 13.02
CA HIS A 68 3.52 -1.59 11.82
C HIS A 68 2.00 -1.76 11.95
N PHE A 69 1.56 -2.75 12.73
CA PHE A 69 0.14 -3.13 12.90
C PHE A 69 -0.25 -3.23 14.39
N PRO A 70 -0.19 -2.12 15.15
CA PRO A 70 -0.40 -2.14 16.61
C PRO A 70 -1.79 -2.66 17.03
N ALA A 71 -2.82 -2.42 16.22
CA ALA A 71 -4.18 -2.89 16.48
C ALA A 71 -4.33 -4.43 16.42
N PHE A 72 -3.35 -5.14 15.87
CA PHE A 72 -3.38 -6.58 15.67
C PHE A 72 -2.30 -7.30 16.49
N VAL A 73 -1.65 -6.61 17.42
CA VAL A 73 -0.68 -7.23 18.33
C VAL A 73 -1.39 -8.23 19.23
N ASN A 74 -0.83 -9.44 19.33
CA ASN A 74 -1.35 -10.48 20.22
C ASN A 74 -1.34 -9.95 21.67
N PRO A 75 -2.44 -10.01 22.44
CA PRO A 75 -2.52 -9.44 23.78
C PRO A 75 -1.72 -10.21 24.85
N ASP A 76 -1.32 -11.46 24.62
CA ASP A 76 -0.47 -12.25 25.53
C ASP A 76 1.02 -11.84 25.46
N PRO A 77 1.64 -11.32 26.54
CA PRO A 77 3.05 -10.92 26.60
C PRO A 77 4.05 -12.03 26.31
N ALA A 78 3.66 -13.30 26.49
CA ALA A 78 4.51 -14.44 26.19
C ALA A 78 4.64 -14.71 24.69
N GLN A 79 3.72 -14.19 23.86
CA GLN A 79 3.72 -14.39 22.41
C GLN A 79 4.68 -13.40 21.74
N THR A 80 5.97 -13.72 21.78
CA THR A 80 7.05 -12.94 21.16
C THR A 80 7.73 -13.71 20.03
N ASN A 81 8.40 -12.96 19.16
CA ASN A 81 9.31 -13.49 18.14
C ASN A 81 10.76 -13.58 18.71
N PRO A 82 11.74 -14.13 17.97
CA PRO A 82 13.12 -14.29 18.44
C PRO A 82 13.86 -12.98 18.80
N ILE A 83 13.40 -11.82 18.33
CA ILE A 83 13.96 -10.51 18.70
C ILE A 83 13.23 -9.85 19.87
N GLY A 84 12.30 -10.58 20.50
CA GLY A 84 11.54 -10.13 21.68
C GLY A 84 10.37 -9.20 21.37
N THR A 85 10.02 -8.96 20.10
CA THR A 85 8.83 -8.17 19.74
C THR A 85 7.58 -9.04 19.73
N ARG A 86 6.43 -8.44 20.02
CA ARG A 86 5.16 -9.16 20.13
C ARG A 86 4.71 -9.67 18.77
N LYS A 87 4.18 -10.90 18.72
CA LYS A 87 3.57 -11.45 17.50
C LYS A 87 2.25 -10.76 17.20
N LEU A 88 1.85 -10.78 15.93
CA LEU A 88 0.51 -10.38 15.52
C LEU A 88 -0.50 -11.52 15.74
N LEU A 89 -1.79 -11.18 15.74
CA LEU A 89 -2.92 -12.10 15.74
C LEU A 89 -3.14 -12.77 14.38
N LYS A 90 -2.67 -12.14 13.30
CA LYS A 90 -2.75 -12.62 11.93
C LYS A 90 -1.55 -12.11 11.12
N ASP A 91 -1.23 -12.82 10.05
CA ASP A 91 -0.10 -12.49 9.19
C ASP A 91 -0.42 -11.41 8.16
N VAL A 92 0.63 -10.77 7.67
CA VAL A 92 0.57 -9.92 6.47
C VAL A 92 0.39 -10.80 5.25
N GLU A 93 -0.69 -10.59 4.50
CA GLU A 93 -1.02 -11.40 3.32
C GLU A 93 -0.94 -10.63 2.00
N VAL A 94 -0.89 -9.29 2.04
CA VAL A 94 -0.83 -8.46 0.83
C VAL A 94 0.37 -7.54 0.87
N VAL A 95 1.08 -7.42 -0.25
CA VAL A 95 2.18 -6.48 -0.40
C VAL A 95 2.00 -5.61 -1.65
N ASP A 96 2.26 -4.32 -1.51
CA ASP A 96 2.35 -3.35 -2.60
C ASP A 96 3.81 -2.96 -2.81
N ILE A 97 4.45 -3.54 -3.83
CA ILE A 97 5.86 -3.35 -4.15
C ILE A 97 6.03 -2.05 -4.91
N GLY A 98 6.83 -1.13 -4.35
CA GLY A 98 7.00 0.20 -4.92
C GLY A 98 5.75 1.07 -4.74
N CYS A 99 5.10 0.99 -3.57
CA CYS A 99 3.77 1.54 -3.31
C CYS A 99 3.61 3.06 -3.52
N GLY A 100 4.71 3.80 -3.67
CA GLY A 100 4.68 5.25 -3.84
C GLY A 100 3.97 5.94 -2.67
N PHE A 101 3.04 6.84 -2.99
CA PHE A 101 2.25 7.55 -1.98
C PHE A 101 1.09 6.71 -1.39
N GLY A 102 1.06 5.40 -1.64
CA GLY A 102 0.13 4.42 -1.05
C GLY A 102 -1.32 4.59 -1.49
N GLY A 103 -1.55 5.05 -2.72
CA GLY A 103 -2.90 5.19 -3.27
C GLY A 103 -3.65 3.85 -3.31
N LEU A 104 -2.95 2.77 -3.72
CA LEU A 104 -3.49 1.42 -3.76
C LEU A 104 -3.89 0.92 -2.36
N LEU A 105 -2.96 0.98 -1.38
CA LEU A 105 -3.22 0.53 0.00
C LEU A 105 -4.45 1.21 0.60
N VAL A 106 -4.58 2.53 0.41
CA VAL A 106 -5.74 3.29 0.90
C VAL A 106 -7.02 2.85 0.20
N GLY A 107 -6.97 2.58 -1.11
CA GLY A 107 -8.12 2.08 -1.87
C GLY A 107 -8.55 0.66 -1.47
N LEU A 108 -7.59 -0.22 -1.18
CA LEU A 108 -7.86 -1.60 -0.79
C LEU A 108 -8.27 -1.75 0.69
N ALA A 109 -7.96 -0.78 1.55
CA ALA A 109 -8.17 -0.88 2.99
C ALA A 109 -9.60 -1.25 3.38
N GLY A 110 -10.60 -0.61 2.76
CA GLY A 110 -12.02 -0.90 2.99
C GLY A 110 -12.55 -2.13 2.26
N LEU A 111 -11.89 -2.53 1.17
CA LEU A 111 -12.24 -3.73 0.39
C LEU A 111 -11.77 -5.02 1.09
N LEU A 112 -10.62 -4.96 1.76
CA LEU A 112 -9.98 -6.08 2.44
C LEU A 112 -9.80 -5.79 3.95
N PRO A 113 -10.87 -5.51 4.71
CA PRO A 113 -10.77 -5.02 6.09
C PRO A 113 -10.06 -5.98 7.04
N GLU A 114 -10.16 -7.29 6.76
CA GLU A 114 -9.56 -8.33 7.58
C GLU A 114 -8.15 -8.73 7.14
N THR A 115 -7.63 -8.15 6.06
CA THR A 115 -6.34 -8.55 5.50
C THR A 115 -5.28 -7.51 5.81
N LEU A 116 -4.17 -7.93 6.42
CA LEU A 116 -3.05 -7.03 6.67
C LEU A 116 -2.25 -6.82 5.39
N MET A 117 -2.00 -5.55 5.05
CA MET A 117 -1.36 -5.14 3.81
C MET A 117 -0.20 -4.19 4.09
N VAL A 118 0.93 -4.42 3.43
CA VAL A 118 2.13 -3.59 3.60
C VAL A 118 2.60 -2.99 2.28
N GLY A 119 2.85 -1.68 2.27
CA GLY A 119 3.59 -1.02 1.20
C GLY A 119 5.10 -1.13 1.39
N MET A 120 5.83 -1.50 0.35
CA MET A 120 7.28 -1.52 0.34
C MET A 120 7.80 -0.38 -0.54
N GLU A 121 8.46 0.61 0.04
CA GLU A 121 8.96 1.79 -0.69
C GLU A 121 10.40 2.12 -0.30
N ILE A 122 11.25 2.34 -1.29
CA ILE A 122 12.68 2.58 -1.08
C ILE A 122 12.98 4.04 -0.70
N ARG A 123 12.15 4.98 -1.16
CA ARG A 123 12.36 6.42 -0.98
C ARG A 123 11.85 6.89 0.38
N VAL A 124 12.79 7.23 1.26
CA VAL A 124 12.53 7.74 2.63
C VAL A 124 11.45 8.83 2.65
N ALA A 125 11.56 9.87 1.82
CA ALA A 125 10.60 10.97 1.89
C ALA A 125 9.19 10.56 1.43
N VAL A 126 9.07 9.57 0.56
CA VAL A 126 7.76 9.06 0.12
C VAL A 126 7.16 8.15 1.19
N LEU A 127 7.98 7.33 1.83
CA LEU A 127 7.58 6.54 2.98
C LEU A 127 7.12 7.43 4.14
N ASP A 128 7.87 8.48 4.51
CA ASP A 128 7.49 9.42 5.57
C ASP A 128 6.10 10.02 5.33
N TYR A 129 5.81 10.39 4.08
CA TYR A 129 4.50 10.86 3.68
C TYR A 129 3.42 9.79 3.93
N LEU A 130 3.66 8.56 3.47
CA LEU A 130 2.70 7.48 3.55
C LEU A 130 2.41 7.11 5.00
N SER A 131 3.44 6.96 5.83
CA SER A 131 3.28 6.70 7.26
C SER A 131 2.44 7.79 7.94
N THR A 132 2.76 9.06 7.69
CA THR A 132 1.99 10.20 8.22
C THR A 132 0.54 10.18 7.73
N ARG A 133 0.33 9.83 6.46
CA ARG A 133 -1.00 9.75 5.85
C ARG A 133 -1.84 8.66 6.47
N ILE A 134 -1.29 7.44 6.62
CA ILE A 134 -1.99 6.29 7.22
C ILE A 134 -2.37 6.62 8.66
N GLN A 135 -1.45 7.17 9.46
CA GLN A 135 -1.75 7.54 10.83
C GLN A 135 -2.84 8.62 10.92
N ALA A 136 -2.78 9.67 10.07
CA ALA A 136 -3.82 10.69 10.03
C ALA A 136 -5.19 10.12 9.65
N LEU A 137 -5.25 9.20 8.69
CA LEU A 137 -6.48 8.50 8.30
C LEU A 137 -7.05 7.65 9.44
N ARG A 138 -6.19 6.91 10.17
CA ARG A 138 -6.61 6.13 11.34
C ARG A 138 -7.23 7.01 12.42
N VAL A 139 -6.63 8.17 12.73
CA VAL A 139 -7.17 9.09 13.74
C VAL A 139 -8.49 9.72 13.27
N GLN A 140 -8.58 10.13 11.99
CA GLN A 140 -9.82 10.66 11.43
C GLN A 140 -10.97 9.65 11.52
N GLN A 141 -10.71 8.36 11.25
CA GLN A 141 -11.70 7.30 11.38
C GLN A 141 -12.12 7.07 12.85
N GLN A 142 -11.18 7.12 13.80
CA GLN A 142 -11.50 7.00 15.22
C GLN A 142 -12.39 8.16 15.72
N GLN A 143 -12.14 9.40 15.26
CA GLN A 143 -12.96 10.57 15.61
C GLN A 143 -14.38 10.50 15.03
N GLN A 144 -14.61 9.74 13.96
CA GLN A 144 -15.91 9.58 13.31
C GLN A 144 -16.74 8.43 13.88
N GLN A 145 -16.11 7.47 14.58
CA GLN A 145 -16.85 6.37 15.21
C GLN A 145 -17.73 6.90 16.36
N PRO A 146 -19.04 6.59 16.38
CA PRO A 146 -19.90 7.00 17.48
C PRO A 146 -19.38 6.38 18.78
N LYS A 147 -19.09 7.22 19.78
CA LYS A 147 -18.73 6.77 21.13
C LYS A 147 -19.83 5.83 21.63
N THR A 148 -19.61 4.51 21.56
CA THR A 148 -20.55 3.55 22.12
C THR A 148 -20.56 3.80 23.62
N GLN A 149 -21.68 4.32 24.13
CA GLN A 149 -21.85 4.66 25.54
C GLN A 149 -21.63 3.42 26.40
N SER A 150 -20.47 3.36 27.04
CA SER A 150 -20.29 2.59 28.26
C SER A 150 -20.82 3.44 29.42
N GLN A 151 -22.12 3.28 29.72
CA GLN A 151 -22.67 3.43 31.08
C GLN A 151 -24.16 3.02 31.07
N SER A 152 -24.40 1.76 31.41
CA SER A 152 -25.68 1.32 31.95
C SER A 152 -25.81 1.86 33.38
N GLN A 153 -26.54 2.96 33.56
CA GLN A 153 -27.22 3.25 34.83
C GLN A 153 -28.69 3.54 34.56
N SER A 154 -29.50 2.74 35.24
CA SER A 154 -30.95 2.72 35.31
C SER A 154 -31.54 3.93 36.06
N GLN A 155 -32.54 4.61 35.49
CA GLN A 155 -33.87 4.88 36.10
C GLN A 155 -34.77 5.81 35.21
N PRO A 156 -36.12 5.88 35.47
CA PRO A 156 -37.17 5.79 34.44
C PRO A 156 -37.85 7.16 34.09
N PRO A 157 -38.90 7.20 33.22
CA PRO A 157 -39.15 8.33 32.31
C PRO A 157 -40.13 9.38 32.83
N SER A 158 -40.03 10.61 32.33
CA SER A 158 -41.10 11.62 32.42
C SER A 158 -41.19 12.51 31.17
N SER A 159 -42.35 12.36 30.49
CA SER A 159 -43.20 13.34 29.80
C SER A 159 -42.65 14.29 28.71
N THR A 160 -43.11 14.01 27.48
CA THR A 160 -43.94 14.87 26.58
C THR A 160 -43.56 16.34 26.30
N SER A 161 -43.22 16.67 25.04
CA SER A 161 -44.06 17.51 24.13
C SER A 161 -43.38 17.83 22.78
N THR A 162 -44.23 17.91 21.76
CA THR A 162 -44.07 17.96 20.29
C THR A 162 -43.71 19.38 19.73
N PRO A 163 -43.69 19.70 18.40
CA PRO A 163 -42.53 20.29 17.72
C PRO A 163 -42.78 21.61 16.93
N ALA A 164 -41.76 22.04 16.16
CA ALA A 164 -41.81 22.84 14.90
C ALA A 164 -41.80 24.39 14.99
N PRO A 165 -41.57 25.17 13.91
CA PRO A 165 -40.69 25.00 12.71
C PRO A 165 -39.94 26.30 12.23
N THR A 166 -39.16 26.19 11.13
CA THR A 166 -38.90 27.20 10.05
C THR A 166 -38.05 28.46 10.36
N THR A 167 -37.19 29.08 9.53
CA THR A 167 -36.77 29.04 8.09
C THR A 167 -35.53 29.98 7.89
N PRO A 168 -34.92 30.12 6.68
CA PRO A 168 -33.51 30.41 6.44
C PRO A 168 -33.21 31.88 6.10
N VAL A 169 -31.92 32.26 6.08
CA VAL A 169 -31.44 33.39 5.26
C VAL A 169 -30.03 33.11 4.75
N ALA A 170 -29.83 33.35 3.46
CA ALA A 170 -28.59 33.26 2.70
C ALA A 170 -27.71 34.50 2.89
N ASP A 171 -26.40 34.37 2.66
CA ASP A 171 -25.67 35.24 1.73
C ASP A 171 -24.24 34.74 1.48
N THR A 172 -23.87 34.73 0.20
CA THR A 172 -22.52 34.46 -0.35
C THR A 172 -21.85 35.83 -0.61
N PRO A 173 -20.51 35.97 -0.67
CA PRO A 173 -19.83 35.67 -1.93
C PRO A 173 -18.40 35.09 -1.82
N ALA A 174 -18.14 34.15 -2.72
CA ALA A 174 -16.95 34.01 -3.56
C ALA A 174 -15.56 34.25 -2.95
N ASP A 175 -14.90 33.15 -2.58
CA ASP A 175 -13.51 32.93 -2.95
C ASP A 175 -13.35 31.47 -3.42
N ALA A 176 -12.77 31.29 -4.60
CA ALA A 176 -12.82 30.03 -5.35
C ALA A 176 -12.12 28.88 -4.58
N PRO A 177 -12.81 27.77 -4.24
CA PRO A 177 -12.13 26.63 -3.64
C PRO A 177 -11.38 25.86 -4.73
N ALA A 178 -10.10 25.61 -4.46
CA ALA A 178 -9.35 24.56 -5.11
C ALA A 178 -10.19 23.28 -5.18
N THR A 179 -10.20 22.63 -6.34
CA THR A 179 -10.85 21.34 -6.55
C THR A 179 -10.55 20.39 -5.40
N PRO A 180 -11.56 19.84 -4.70
CA PRO A 180 -11.34 18.91 -3.63
C PRO A 180 -10.71 17.63 -4.20
N ASP A 181 -9.62 17.19 -3.58
CA ASP A 181 -9.06 15.86 -3.81
C ASP A 181 -10.19 14.84 -3.51
N PRO A 182 -10.52 13.91 -4.42
CA PRO A 182 -11.69 13.01 -4.27
C PRO A 182 -11.55 11.98 -3.13
N ASN A 183 -10.48 12.05 -2.33
CA ASN A 183 -10.25 11.19 -1.18
C ASN A 183 -10.72 11.83 0.15
N THR A 184 -11.69 12.75 0.09
CA THR A 184 -12.34 13.35 1.27
C THR A 184 -13.71 12.74 1.52
N SER A 185 -13.88 11.43 1.29
CA SER A 185 -15.08 10.73 1.74
C SER A 185 -15.05 10.74 3.27
N THR A 186 -16.12 11.28 3.87
CA THR A 186 -16.39 11.32 5.31
C THR A 186 -16.95 10.00 5.82
N ASP A 187 -16.95 8.95 4.98
CA ASP A 187 -17.59 7.69 5.29
C ASP A 187 -16.67 6.82 6.14
N LEU A 188 -17.29 6.04 7.01
CA LEU A 188 -16.59 5.04 7.80
C LEU A 188 -16.05 3.96 6.88
N VAL A 189 -14.75 3.72 6.94
CA VAL A 189 -14.06 2.68 6.17
C VAL A 189 -13.94 1.43 7.02
N PRO A 190 -14.42 0.26 6.56
CA PRO A 190 -14.22 -1.01 7.26
C PRO A 190 -12.75 -1.21 7.66
N GLY A 191 -12.51 -1.59 8.92
CA GLY A 191 -11.16 -1.74 9.48
C GLY A 191 -10.43 -0.42 9.82
N GLY A 192 -10.98 0.75 9.50
CA GLY A 192 -10.47 2.06 9.93
C GLY A 192 -9.00 2.33 9.55
N TYR A 193 -8.53 1.77 8.43
CA TYR A 193 -7.13 1.78 7.99
C TYR A 193 -6.12 1.16 8.97
N GLN A 194 -6.57 0.39 9.96
CA GLN A 194 -5.67 -0.31 10.88
C GLN A 194 -4.90 -1.44 10.17
N ASN A 195 -5.49 -1.99 9.12
CA ASN A 195 -5.00 -3.12 8.32
C ASN A 195 -3.92 -2.75 7.28
N ILE A 196 -3.56 -1.47 7.12
CA ILE A 196 -2.53 -1.03 6.17
C ILE A 196 -1.33 -0.40 6.87
N SER A 197 -0.13 -0.66 6.37
CA SER A 197 1.11 -0.01 6.83
C SER A 197 2.13 0.11 5.69
N ALA A 198 3.30 0.66 5.97
CA ALA A 198 4.37 0.76 4.99
C ALA A 198 5.76 0.63 5.65
N ILE A 199 6.71 0.05 4.90
CA ILE A 199 8.08 -0.20 5.34
C ILE A 199 9.10 0.30 4.31
N ARG A 200 10.26 0.74 4.81
CA ARG A 200 11.38 1.09 3.93
C ARG A 200 12.09 -0.18 3.51
N SER A 201 12.10 -0.48 2.22
CA SER A 201 12.81 -1.65 1.71
C SER A 201 13.17 -1.49 0.25
N ASN A 202 14.23 -2.19 -0.17
CA ASN A 202 14.45 -2.48 -1.58
C ASN A 202 13.97 -3.91 -1.82
N THR A 203 12.85 -4.06 -2.50
CA THR A 203 12.23 -5.36 -2.79
C THR A 203 13.04 -6.23 -3.74
N MET A 204 14.03 -5.66 -4.44
CA MET A 204 14.97 -6.45 -5.25
C MET A 204 16.06 -7.12 -4.39
N LYS A 205 16.07 -6.90 -3.08
CA LYS A 205 17.06 -7.46 -2.15
C LYS A 205 16.33 -8.07 -0.97
N PHE A 206 16.56 -9.36 -0.74
CA PHE A 206 16.08 -10.06 0.45
C PHE A 206 14.56 -10.01 0.63
N PHE A 207 13.78 -10.09 -0.47
CA PHE A 207 12.32 -10.19 -0.37
C PHE A 207 11.87 -11.39 0.50
N PRO A 208 12.49 -12.59 0.37
CA PRO A 208 12.21 -13.73 1.24
C PRO A 208 12.59 -13.54 2.72
N ASN A 209 13.31 -12.48 3.09
CA ASN A 209 13.59 -12.20 4.49
C ASN A 209 12.36 -11.59 5.21
N PHE A 210 11.41 -11.00 4.49
CA PHE A 210 10.23 -10.39 5.08
C PHE A 210 9.07 -11.38 5.24
N PHE A 211 8.95 -12.34 4.34
CA PHE A 211 7.77 -13.20 4.22
C PHE A 211 8.16 -14.68 4.22
N ASN A 212 7.40 -15.50 4.96
CA ASN A 212 7.55 -16.95 4.93
C ASN A 212 7.11 -17.52 3.58
N LYS A 213 7.50 -18.76 3.29
CA LYS A 213 6.95 -19.53 2.16
C LYS A 213 5.42 -19.52 2.27
N HIS A 214 4.74 -19.19 1.17
CA HIS A 214 3.27 -19.17 1.06
C HIS A 214 2.53 -18.22 2.02
N GLN A 215 3.18 -17.22 2.58
CA GLN A 215 2.51 -16.26 3.47
C GLN A 215 1.51 -15.36 2.72
N LEU A 216 1.89 -14.88 1.54
CA LEU A 216 1.13 -13.87 0.80
C LEU A 216 -0.02 -14.50 0.01
N SER A 217 -1.15 -13.78 -0.08
CA SER A 217 -2.25 -14.05 -0.99
C SER A 217 -2.22 -13.14 -2.22
N LYS A 218 -1.69 -11.91 -2.09
CA LYS A 218 -1.60 -10.95 -3.20
C LYS A 218 -0.29 -10.16 -3.20
N ILE A 219 0.29 -9.99 -4.37
CA ILE A 219 1.44 -9.11 -4.62
C ILE A 219 1.02 -8.10 -5.68
N PHE A 220 1.19 -6.81 -5.42
CA PHE A 220 0.93 -5.75 -6.38
C PHE A 220 2.24 -5.09 -6.82
N ILE A 221 2.37 -4.87 -8.12
CA ILE A 221 3.50 -4.17 -8.74
C ILE A 221 2.92 -3.13 -9.71
N CYS A 222 2.68 -1.92 -9.20
CA CYS A 222 1.94 -0.89 -9.92
C CYS A 222 2.87 0.18 -10.50
N PHE A 223 2.80 0.38 -11.82
CA PHE A 223 3.60 1.36 -12.56
C PHE A 223 5.10 1.30 -12.23
N PRO A 224 5.74 0.11 -12.34
CA PRO A 224 7.16 -0.02 -12.05
C PRO A 224 8.02 0.79 -13.04
N ASP A 225 9.19 1.28 -12.62
CA ASP A 225 10.10 2.04 -13.51
C ASP A 225 10.54 1.13 -14.68
N PRO A 226 10.25 1.50 -15.93
CA PRO A 226 10.52 0.67 -17.10
C PRO A 226 12.01 0.61 -17.44
N HIS A 227 12.84 1.51 -16.90
CA HIS A 227 14.28 1.54 -17.14
C HIS A 227 14.71 1.34 -18.61
N PHE A 228 14.15 2.16 -19.51
CA PHE A 228 14.29 2.08 -20.99
C PHE A 228 15.69 1.84 -21.59
N LYS A 229 16.77 2.10 -20.85
CA LYS A 229 18.13 1.88 -21.36
C LYS A 229 18.51 0.43 -21.12
N ALA A 230 18.89 -0.33 -22.15
CA ALA A 230 19.30 -1.74 -22.06
C ALA A 230 20.24 -2.04 -20.88
N ARG A 231 21.27 -1.21 -20.68
CA ARG A 231 22.21 -1.33 -19.55
C ARG A 231 21.59 -1.24 -18.15
N LYS A 232 20.33 -0.80 -18.04
CA LYS A 232 19.55 -0.65 -16.80
C LYS A 232 18.44 -1.71 -16.67
N HIS A 233 18.28 -2.63 -17.62
CA HIS A 233 17.24 -3.67 -17.53
C HIS A 233 17.41 -4.56 -16.28
N LYS A 234 18.64 -4.73 -15.77
CA LYS A 234 18.91 -5.42 -14.49
C LYS A 234 18.28 -4.75 -13.26
N ALA A 235 17.82 -3.50 -13.37
CA ALA A 235 17.12 -2.80 -12.31
C ALA A 235 15.58 -2.95 -12.42
N ARG A 236 15.06 -3.65 -13.43
CA ARG A 236 13.63 -3.94 -13.56
C ARG A 236 13.21 -4.91 -12.46
N ILE A 237 12.06 -4.64 -11.85
CA ILE A 237 11.51 -5.44 -10.75
C ILE A 237 10.96 -6.80 -11.20
N ILE A 238 10.82 -6.97 -12.51
CA ILE A 238 10.37 -8.21 -13.15
C ILE A 238 11.56 -8.86 -13.84
N SER A 239 11.95 -10.02 -13.32
CA SER A 239 13.01 -10.89 -13.81
C SER A 239 12.73 -12.32 -13.35
N GLU A 240 13.34 -13.33 -13.96
CA GLU A 240 13.11 -14.73 -13.60
C GLU A 240 13.43 -15.02 -12.13
N THR A 241 14.56 -14.50 -11.61
CA THR A 241 14.95 -14.66 -10.21
C THR A 241 13.94 -14.04 -9.25
N LEU A 242 13.52 -12.80 -9.50
CA LEU A 242 12.53 -12.14 -8.64
C LEU A 242 11.17 -12.80 -8.72
N ASN A 243 10.76 -13.26 -9.91
CA ASN A 243 9.52 -14.00 -10.07
C ASN A 243 9.52 -15.30 -9.26
N ALA A 244 10.65 -16.00 -9.15
CA ALA A 244 10.81 -17.15 -8.26
C ALA A 244 10.72 -16.77 -6.76
N GLU A 245 11.30 -15.63 -6.35
CA GLU A 245 11.15 -15.12 -4.97
C GLU A 245 9.69 -14.74 -4.66
N TYR A 246 8.97 -14.15 -5.61
CA TYR A 246 7.54 -13.88 -5.48
C TYR A 246 6.75 -15.19 -5.38
N ALA A 247 7.08 -16.20 -6.19
CA ALA A 247 6.47 -17.52 -6.15
C ALA A 247 6.68 -18.23 -4.80
N TYR A 248 7.85 -18.05 -4.18
CA TYR A 248 8.15 -18.60 -2.86
C TYR A 248 7.23 -17.99 -1.79
N ALA A 249 7.08 -16.66 -1.77
CA ALA A 249 6.29 -15.98 -0.74
C ALA A 249 4.77 -16.08 -0.99
N LEU A 250 4.33 -16.21 -2.24
CA LEU A 250 2.92 -16.27 -2.63
C LEU A 250 2.39 -17.71 -2.49
N ARG A 251 1.26 -17.87 -1.80
CA ARG A 251 0.58 -19.17 -1.65
C ARG A 251 0.02 -19.67 -3.00
N PRO A 252 -0.13 -20.99 -3.21
CA PRO A 252 -0.91 -21.51 -4.33
C PRO A 252 -2.31 -20.89 -4.40
N GLY A 253 -2.73 -20.49 -5.61
CA GLY A 253 -3.96 -19.72 -5.85
C GLY A 253 -3.84 -18.22 -5.56
N GLY A 254 -2.74 -17.75 -4.94
CA GLY A 254 -2.45 -16.33 -4.76
C GLY A 254 -2.22 -15.61 -6.09
N LEU A 255 -2.38 -14.29 -6.09
CA LEU A 255 -2.38 -13.46 -7.31
C LEU A 255 -1.26 -12.42 -7.29
N LEU A 256 -0.49 -12.35 -8.38
CA LEU A 256 0.48 -11.31 -8.64
C LEU A 256 -0.06 -10.34 -9.68
N TYR A 257 -0.37 -9.12 -9.26
CA TYR A 257 -0.96 -8.06 -10.06
C TYR A 257 0.13 -7.12 -10.58
N THR A 258 0.09 -6.85 -11.88
CA THR A 258 0.94 -5.85 -12.52
C THR A 258 0.11 -4.89 -13.37
N ILE A 259 0.53 -3.63 -13.40
CA ILE A 259 -0.04 -2.61 -14.27
C ILE A 259 1.05 -1.64 -14.71
N THR A 260 1.04 -1.24 -15.97
CA THR A 260 1.96 -0.23 -16.51
C THR A 260 1.30 0.59 -17.62
N ASP A 261 1.79 1.79 -17.85
CA ASP A 261 1.45 2.66 -18.98
C ASP A 261 2.43 2.52 -20.16
N VAL A 262 3.41 1.62 -20.05
CA VAL A 262 4.43 1.38 -21.07
C VAL A 262 4.24 0.01 -21.71
N GLU A 263 3.77 -0.01 -22.95
CA GLU A 263 3.50 -1.23 -23.72
C GLU A 263 4.72 -2.15 -23.83
N GLU A 264 5.90 -1.61 -24.16
CA GLU A 264 7.15 -2.37 -24.23
C GLU A 264 7.45 -3.09 -22.90
N TYR A 265 7.16 -2.43 -21.77
CA TYR A 265 7.38 -3.01 -20.46
C TYR A 265 6.30 -4.01 -20.07
N HIS A 266 5.08 -3.85 -20.58
CA HIS A 266 4.04 -4.88 -20.48
C HIS A 266 4.45 -6.15 -21.23
N HIS A 267 4.97 -6.06 -22.45
CA HIS A 267 5.52 -7.21 -23.16
C HIS A 267 6.72 -7.83 -22.42
N TRP A 268 7.57 -7.01 -21.79
CA TRP A 268 8.63 -7.52 -20.91
C TRP A 268 8.06 -8.34 -19.76
N ILE A 269 7.00 -7.88 -19.11
CA ILE A 269 6.31 -8.62 -18.04
C ILE A 269 5.85 -9.97 -18.57
N LEU A 270 5.05 -9.97 -19.65
CA LEU A 270 4.51 -11.20 -20.25
C LEU A 270 5.62 -12.20 -20.61
N ARG A 271 6.72 -11.73 -21.22
CA ARG A 271 7.87 -12.57 -21.57
C ARG A 271 8.53 -13.23 -20.36
N HIS A 272 8.69 -12.51 -19.24
CA HIS A 272 9.35 -13.04 -18.03
C HIS A 272 8.45 -13.95 -17.19
N PHE A 273 7.14 -13.94 -17.45
CA PHE A 273 6.19 -14.95 -16.97
C PHE A 273 5.94 -16.07 -18.00
N ARG A 274 6.63 -16.03 -19.14
CA ARG A 274 6.54 -17.00 -20.24
C ARG A 274 5.11 -17.19 -20.76
N ASP A 275 4.40 -16.07 -20.90
CA ASP A 275 3.06 -16.04 -21.47
C ASP A 275 3.07 -16.48 -22.94
N GLU A 276 2.15 -17.37 -23.31
CA GLU A 276 2.12 -18.03 -24.62
C GLU A 276 1.80 -17.06 -25.76
N THR A 277 1.23 -15.88 -25.45
CA THR A 277 0.93 -14.85 -26.46
C THR A 277 2.18 -14.13 -26.99
N VAL A 278 3.32 -14.25 -26.32
CA VAL A 278 4.55 -13.49 -26.64
C VAL A 278 5.83 -14.33 -26.73
N VAL A 279 5.78 -15.61 -26.34
CA VAL A 279 6.94 -16.50 -26.43
C VAL A 279 6.79 -17.42 -27.65
N GLU A 280 7.74 -17.36 -28.57
CA GLU A 280 7.81 -18.28 -29.71
C GLU A 280 8.20 -19.70 -29.26
N GLU A 281 7.66 -20.71 -29.95
CA GLU A 281 8.00 -22.12 -29.72
C GLU A 281 9.51 -22.34 -29.89
N GLY A 282 10.19 -22.85 -28.84
CA GLY A 282 11.60 -23.27 -28.93
C GLY A 282 12.60 -22.60 -27.97
N GLU A 283 12.20 -21.63 -27.13
CA GLU A 283 13.08 -21.08 -26.08
C GLU A 283 13.07 -21.92 -24.77
N ASN A 284 14.06 -22.82 -24.62
CA ASN A 284 14.59 -23.50 -23.41
C ASN A 284 13.69 -24.40 -22.51
N GLU A 285 14.15 -25.64 -22.34
CA GLU A 285 13.59 -26.75 -21.54
C GLU A 285 14.15 -26.81 -20.09
N GLY A 286 14.01 -25.74 -19.31
CA GLY A 286 14.32 -25.75 -17.87
C GLY A 286 13.07 -25.65 -17.00
N PRO A 287 13.15 -25.95 -15.68
CA PRO A 287 12.11 -25.56 -14.74
C PRO A 287 11.99 -24.04 -14.77
N THR A 288 10.91 -23.56 -15.37
CA THR A 288 10.74 -22.15 -15.71
C THR A 288 9.67 -21.53 -14.81
N VAL A 289 9.68 -20.20 -14.71
CA VAL A 289 8.60 -19.42 -14.08
C VAL A 289 7.21 -19.82 -14.60
N LYS A 290 7.11 -20.40 -15.81
CA LYS A 290 5.89 -20.98 -16.40
C LYS A 290 5.27 -22.09 -15.56
N GLU A 291 6.08 -22.88 -14.84
CA GLU A 291 5.58 -23.92 -13.93
C GLU A 291 5.03 -23.33 -12.64
N LEU A 292 5.46 -22.11 -12.29
CA LEU A 292 5.08 -21.45 -11.06
C LEU A 292 3.82 -20.61 -11.19
N PHE A 293 3.54 -20.08 -12.38
CA PHE A 293 2.43 -19.15 -12.62
C PHE A 293 1.61 -19.51 -13.85
N GLU A 294 0.34 -19.10 -13.83
CA GLU A 294 -0.53 -19.05 -15.01
C GLU A 294 -1.13 -17.66 -15.17
N ARG A 295 -1.47 -17.30 -16.41
CA ARG A 295 -2.15 -16.06 -16.73
C ARG A 295 -3.61 -16.12 -16.28
N VAL A 296 -4.08 -15.09 -15.59
CA VAL A 296 -5.52 -14.91 -15.30
C VAL A 296 -6.22 -14.36 -16.55
N SER A 297 -7.38 -14.92 -16.89
CA SER A 297 -8.15 -14.53 -18.07
C SER A 297 -8.77 -13.14 -17.90
N GLU A 298 -8.96 -12.42 -19.01
CA GLU A 298 -9.54 -11.07 -18.99
C GLU A 298 -10.96 -11.06 -18.36
N GLU A 299 -11.75 -12.12 -18.55
CA GLU A 299 -13.08 -12.28 -17.94
C GLU A 299 -13.04 -12.35 -16.40
N GLU A 300 -11.99 -12.95 -15.84
CA GLU A 300 -11.76 -12.95 -14.39
C GLU A 300 -11.26 -11.59 -13.91
N LEU A 301 -10.39 -10.93 -14.70
CA LEU A 301 -9.87 -9.59 -14.36
C LEU A 301 -10.95 -8.53 -14.30
N GLU A 302 -11.94 -8.61 -15.20
CA GLU A 302 -13.07 -7.68 -15.23
C GLU A 302 -13.93 -7.74 -13.96
N LYS A 303 -13.96 -8.90 -13.29
CA LYS A 303 -14.74 -9.13 -12.06
C LYS A 303 -13.94 -8.88 -10.78
N ASP A 304 -12.61 -8.75 -10.87
CA ASP A 304 -11.75 -8.56 -9.71
C ASP A 304 -11.72 -7.07 -9.28
N GLU A 305 -12.37 -6.77 -8.15
CA GLU A 305 -12.39 -5.44 -7.56
C GLU A 305 -10.98 -4.89 -7.26
N CYS A 306 -10.00 -5.77 -6.97
CA CYS A 306 -8.62 -5.34 -6.78
C CYS A 306 -8.01 -4.78 -8.08
N VAL A 307 -8.40 -5.32 -9.25
CA VAL A 307 -7.96 -4.80 -10.55
C VAL A 307 -8.54 -3.41 -10.78
N GLN A 308 -9.82 -3.19 -10.46
CA GLN A 308 -10.44 -1.87 -10.54
C GLN A 308 -9.71 -0.85 -9.65
N VAL A 309 -9.50 -1.18 -8.38
CA VAL A 309 -8.78 -0.32 -7.43
C VAL A 309 -7.35 -0.05 -7.91
N MET A 310 -6.65 -1.07 -8.41
CA MET A 310 -5.30 -0.92 -8.97
C MET A 310 -5.25 0.08 -10.14
N ARG A 311 -6.24 0.06 -11.03
CA ARG A 311 -6.32 0.98 -12.17
C ARG A 311 -6.62 2.42 -11.74
N GLU A 312 -7.40 2.63 -10.69
CA GLU A 312 -8.02 3.94 -10.40
C GLU A 312 -7.47 4.63 -9.15
N ALA A 313 -7.05 3.89 -8.13
CA ALA A 313 -6.68 4.46 -6.84
C ALA A 313 -5.23 4.98 -6.78
N THR A 314 -4.34 4.41 -7.60
CA THR A 314 -2.93 4.81 -7.65
C THR A 314 -2.73 6.20 -8.25
N GLU A 315 -1.71 6.92 -7.78
CA GLU A 315 -1.39 8.27 -8.29
C GLU A 315 -1.00 8.25 -9.77
N GLU A 316 -0.18 7.27 -10.17
CA GLU A 316 0.20 7.11 -11.57
C GLU A 316 -1.00 6.68 -12.41
N GLY A 317 -1.87 5.78 -11.92
CA GLY A 317 -3.11 5.44 -12.60
C GLY A 317 -4.02 6.64 -12.86
N LYS A 318 -4.20 7.53 -11.86
CA LYS A 318 -4.94 8.80 -12.01
C LYS A 318 -4.29 9.74 -13.02
N LYS A 319 -2.95 9.81 -13.03
CA LYS A 319 -2.19 10.63 -13.98
C LYS A 319 -2.33 10.11 -15.41
N VAL A 320 -2.25 8.79 -15.61
CA VAL A 320 -2.42 8.15 -16.91
C VAL A 320 -3.82 8.42 -17.46
N THR A 321 -4.87 8.27 -16.64
CA THR A 321 -6.25 8.62 -17.04
C THR A 321 -6.38 10.08 -17.47
N ARG A 322 -5.79 11.01 -16.70
CA ARG A 322 -5.83 12.45 -17.03
C ARG A 322 -5.15 12.77 -18.37
N ASN A 323 -4.15 11.99 -18.73
CA ASN A 323 -3.39 12.16 -19.97
C ASN A 323 -3.96 11.30 -21.12
N ASN A 324 -5.12 10.67 -20.95
CA ASN A 324 -5.71 9.73 -21.91
C ASN A 324 -4.74 8.61 -22.33
N GLY A 325 -3.86 8.19 -21.42
CA GLY A 325 -2.90 7.12 -21.66
C GLY A 325 -3.52 5.73 -21.43
N ASN A 326 -2.91 4.72 -22.07
CA ASN A 326 -3.29 3.33 -21.90
C ASN A 326 -2.80 2.77 -20.56
N LYS A 327 -3.53 1.78 -20.04
CA LYS A 327 -3.15 1.01 -18.85
C LYS A 327 -3.17 -0.48 -19.19
N TYR A 328 -1.98 -1.06 -19.32
CA TYR A 328 -1.79 -2.47 -19.62
C TYR A 328 -1.75 -3.26 -18.32
N VAL A 329 -2.72 -4.15 -18.13
CA VAL A 329 -2.87 -4.95 -16.91
C VAL A 329 -2.39 -6.37 -17.17
N ALA A 330 -1.65 -6.91 -16.20
CA ALA A 330 -1.25 -8.30 -16.24
C ALA A 330 -1.30 -8.96 -14.86
N VAL A 331 -2.12 -9.99 -14.70
CA VAL A 331 -2.24 -10.73 -13.43
C VAL A 331 -1.91 -12.19 -13.64
N PHE A 332 -1.13 -12.73 -12.70
CA PHE A 332 -0.65 -14.11 -12.72
C PHE A 332 -1.06 -14.83 -11.44
N ARG A 333 -1.66 -16.01 -11.59
CA ARG A 333 -2.03 -16.88 -10.46
C ARG A 333 -0.90 -17.84 -10.17
N ARG A 334 -0.56 -17.98 -8.89
CA ARG A 334 0.42 -18.96 -8.42
C ARG A 334 -0.18 -20.37 -8.56
N LYS A 335 0.48 -21.22 -9.34
CA LYS A 335 0.12 -22.64 -9.48
C LYS A 335 0.38 -23.40 -8.18
N GLN A 336 -0.20 -24.60 -8.08
CA GLN A 336 0.14 -25.55 -7.03
C GLN A 336 1.63 -25.91 -7.11
N ASP A 337 2.24 -26.14 -5.94
CA ASP A 337 3.54 -26.79 -5.90
C ASP A 337 3.40 -28.19 -6.51
N PRO A 338 4.40 -28.68 -7.26
CA PRO A 338 4.34 -30.03 -7.80
C PRO A 338 4.32 -31.05 -6.65
N GLU A 339 3.71 -32.22 -6.87
CA GLU A 339 3.48 -33.23 -5.82
C GLU A 339 4.76 -33.75 -5.14
N TRP A 340 5.93 -33.47 -5.72
CA TRP A 340 7.25 -33.89 -5.23
C TRP A 340 8.02 -32.78 -4.48
N ALA A 341 7.45 -31.57 -4.31
CA ALA A 341 8.10 -30.40 -3.74
C ALA A 341 8.06 -30.26 -2.21
#